data_AF-A0A917FRK7-F1
#
_entry.id   AF-A0A917FRK7-F1
#
_cell.length_a   1.000
_cell.length_b   1.000
_cell.length_c   1.000
_cell.angle_alpha   90.00
_cell.angle_beta   90.00
_cell.angle_gamma   90.00
#
_symmetry.space_group_name_H-M   'P 1'
#
loop_
_entity.id
_entity.type
_entity.pdbx_description
1 polymer ?
#
loop_
_entity_poly.entity_id
_entity_poly.type
_entity_poly.pdbx_seq_one_letter_code
_entity_poly.pdbx_strand_id
1 'polypeptide(L)'
;MQSSMLSHALAVEFPELLERIHFLKASDHHFARLLEEHDAVDQRITRDEEKIEPLSDETLHELKQQRLKLKDELYQIATSA
;
A
#
# COMPACT_ATOMS: atom_id res chain seq x y z
N MET A 1 3.65 1.68 -17.04
CA MET A 1 3.34 2.84 -16.17
C MET A 1 2.50 2.31 -15.01
N GLN A 2 3.14 1.76 -13.99
CA GLN A 2 2.48 1.28 -12.78
C GLN A 2 3.34 1.79 -11.63
N SER A 3 3.14 3.04 -11.30
CA SER A 3 3.82 3.74 -10.22
C SER A 3 2.77 4.70 -9.71
N SER A 4 2.36 4.57 -8.44
CA SER A 4 1.30 5.36 -7.78
C SER A 4 -0.15 4.87 -7.89
N MET A 5 -0.45 3.61 -7.54
CA MET A 5 -1.83 3.25 -7.14
C MET A 5 -2.06 3.51 -5.63
N LEU A 6 -1.04 3.27 -4.80
CA LEU A 6 -1.07 3.64 -3.38
C LEU A 6 -1.30 5.12 -3.11
N SER A 7 -0.76 5.97 -3.98
CA SER A 7 -1.01 7.41 -3.93
C SER A 7 -2.49 7.73 -4.01
N HIS A 8 -3.29 6.99 -4.77
CA HIS A 8 -4.69 7.35 -4.97
C HIS A 8 -5.56 6.94 -3.79
N ALA A 9 -5.39 5.73 -3.24
CA ALA A 9 -6.20 5.26 -2.11
C ALA A 9 -5.96 6.11 -0.86
N LEU A 10 -4.69 6.35 -0.49
CA LEU A 10 -4.37 7.19 0.66
C LEU A 10 -4.61 8.68 0.38
N ALA A 11 -4.45 9.17 -0.85
CA ALA A 11 -4.80 10.56 -1.19
C ALA A 11 -6.30 10.84 -1.14
N VAL A 12 -7.12 9.86 -1.54
CA VAL A 12 -8.57 10.00 -1.52
C VAL A 12 -9.11 9.85 -0.10
N GLU A 13 -8.60 8.89 0.67
CA GLU A 13 -9.01 8.70 2.06
C GLU A 13 -8.45 9.80 2.99
N PHE A 14 -7.23 10.30 2.74
CA PHE A 14 -6.54 11.27 3.61
C PHE A 14 -5.78 12.35 2.82
N PRO A 15 -6.49 13.29 2.17
CA PRO A 15 -5.87 14.36 1.39
C PRO A 15 -4.98 15.29 2.22
N GLU A 16 -5.22 15.40 3.53
CA GLU A 16 -4.40 16.18 4.46
C GLU A 16 -3.07 15.50 4.82
N LEU A 17 -3.03 14.16 4.79
CA LEU A 17 -1.84 13.38 5.09
C LEU A 17 -0.96 13.18 3.86
N LEU A 18 -1.45 13.51 2.67
CA LEU A 18 -0.76 13.31 1.39
C LEU A 18 0.64 13.96 1.36
N GLU A 19 0.73 15.21 1.82
CA GLU A 19 1.99 15.94 1.89
C GLU A 19 2.95 15.30 2.91
N ARG A 20 2.41 14.86 4.05
CA ARG A 20 3.14 14.13 5.11
C ARG A 20 3.66 12.79 4.59
N ILE A 21 2.85 12.03 3.88
CA ILE A 21 3.18 10.74 3.27
C ILE A 21 4.28 10.92 2.23
N HIS A 22 4.20 11.96 1.39
CA HIS A 22 5.26 12.28 0.43
C HIS A 22 6.58 12.63 1.12
N PHE A 23 6.52 13.41 2.19
CA PHE A 23 7.69 13.76 2.98
C PHE A 23 8.30 12.54 3.68
N LEU A 24 7.47 11.70 4.32
CA LEU A 24 7.87 10.46 4.99
C LEU A 24 8.44 9.47 3.98
N LYS A 25 7.86 9.33 2.79
CA LYS A 25 8.42 8.49 1.73
C LYS A 25 9.84 8.91 1.33
N ALA A 26 10.14 10.21 1.34
CA ALA A 26 11.46 10.73 1.00
C ALA A 26 12.45 10.73 2.17
N SER A 27 11.95 10.87 3.40
CA SER A 27 12.78 11.09 4.60
C SER A 27 12.89 9.87 5.50
N ASP A 28 11.95 8.92 5.40
CA ASP A 28 11.84 7.72 6.23
C ASP A 28 11.93 6.46 5.36
N HIS A 29 13.06 5.77 5.48
CA HIS A 29 13.32 4.52 4.76
C HIS A 29 12.38 3.38 5.16
N HIS A 30 11.91 3.36 6.41
CA HIS A 30 10.98 2.34 6.87
C HIS A 30 9.61 2.56 6.23
N PHE A 31 9.13 3.80 6.24
CA PHE A 31 7.88 4.18 5.56
C PHE A 31 7.94 3.88 4.05
N ALA A 32 9.05 4.22 3.39
CA ALA A 32 9.25 3.94 1.97
C ALA A 32 9.13 2.43 1.68
N ARG A 33 9.78 1.59 2.49
CA ARG A 33 9.73 0.14 2.34
C ARG A 33 8.32 -0.42 2.52
N LEU A 34 7.59 0.02 3.55
CA LEU A 34 6.21 -0.41 3.78
C LEU A 34 5.28 -0.03 2.63
N LEU A 35 5.51 1.15 2.06
CA LEU A 35 4.78 1.62 0.89
C LEU A 35 5.06 0.72 -0.32
N GLU A 36 6.33 0.38 -0.57
CA GLU A 36 6.71 -0.55 -1.65
C GLU A 36 6.10 -1.94 -1.45
N GLU A 37 6.11 -2.48 -0.22
CA GLU A 37 5.49 -3.77 0.07
C GLU A 37 3.98 -3.74 -0.14
N HIS A 38 3.30 -2.64 0.26
CA HIS A 38 1.88 -2.52 0.01
C HIS A 38 1.58 -2.44 -1.48
N ASP A 39 2.37 -1.70 -2.27
CA ASP A 39 2.17 -1.58 -3.73
C ASP A 39 2.35 -2.94 -4.40
N ALA A 40 3.35 -3.71 -3.96
CA ALA A 40 3.57 -5.07 -4.44
C ALA A 40 2.39 -5.99 -4.11
N VAL A 41 1.84 -5.93 -2.90
CA VAL A 41 0.67 -6.73 -2.51
C VAL A 41 -0.57 -6.34 -3.30
N ASP A 42 -0.84 -5.04 -3.43
CA ASP A 42 -1.99 -4.50 -4.19
C ASP A 42 -1.89 -4.91 -5.66
N GLN A 43 -0.70 -4.78 -6.27
CA GLN A 43 -0.45 -5.22 -7.65
C GLN A 43 -0.65 -6.73 -7.83
N ARG A 44 -0.29 -7.57 -6.85
CA ARG A 44 -0.56 -9.02 -6.92
C ARG A 44 -2.05 -9.32 -6.88
N ILE A 45 -2.81 -8.61 -6.04
CA ILE A 45 -4.28 -8.73 -6.00
C ILE A 45 -4.88 -8.28 -7.33
N THR A 46 -4.45 -7.14 -7.87
CA THR A 46 -4.94 -6.66 -9.18
C THR A 46 -4.61 -7.64 -10.30
N ARG A 47 -3.43 -8.28 -10.29
CA ARG A 47 -3.07 -9.31 -11.29
C ARG A 47 -3.93 -10.56 -11.20
N ASP A 48 -4.35 -10.94 -10.00
CA ASP A 48 -5.33 -12.01 -9.78
C ASP A 48 -6.71 -11.62 -10.33
N GLU A 49 -7.18 -10.39 -10.06
CA GLU A 49 -8.45 -9.86 -10.57
C GLU A 49 -8.47 -9.74 -12.11
N GLU A 50 -7.35 -9.31 -12.69
CA GLU A 50 -7.13 -9.25 -14.14
C GLU A 50 -6.94 -10.64 -14.78
N LYS A 51 -6.94 -11.71 -13.97
CA LYS A 51 -6.69 -13.11 -14.37
C LYS A 51 -5.34 -13.31 -15.07
N ILE A 52 -4.37 -12.43 -14.80
CA ILE A 52 -3.01 -12.52 -15.33
C ILE A 52 -2.21 -13.55 -14.51
N GLU A 53 -2.33 -13.50 -13.18
CA GLU A 53 -1.70 -14.42 -12.25
C GLU A 53 -2.76 -14.89 -11.24
N PRO A 54 -3.54 -15.93 -11.56
CA PRO A 54 -4.56 -16.44 -10.65
C PRO A 54 -3.88 -17.03 -9.42
N LEU A 55 -4.17 -16.46 -8.28
CA LEU A 55 -3.66 -16.86 -6.98
C LEU A 55 -4.63 -17.87 -6.35
N SER A 56 -4.10 -18.70 -5.45
CA SER A 56 -4.95 -19.57 -4.65
C SER A 56 -5.72 -18.75 -3.61
N ASP A 57 -6.91 -19.23 -3.21
CA ASP A 57 -7.74 -18.59 -2.18
C ASP A 57 -6.94 -18.28 -0.89
N GLU A 58 -6.07 -19.20 -0.47
CA GLU A 58 -5.17 -19.03 0.67
C GLU A 58 -4.21 -17.84 0.47
N THR A 59 -3.52 -17.79 -0.68
CA THR A 59 -2.60 -16.69 -1.02
C THR A 59 -3.33 -15.36 -1.12
N LEU A 60 -4.51 -15.32 -1.74
CA LEU A 60 -5.32 -14.11 -1.84
C LEU A 60 -5.77 -13.64 -0.44
N HIS A 61 -6.13 -14.56 0.45
CA HIS A 61 -6.48 -14.27 1.83
C HIS A 61 -5.28 -13.70 2.61
N GLU A 62 -4.09 -14.29 2.47
CA GLU A 62 -2.86 -13.78 3.05
C GLU A 62 -2.51 -12.37 2.54
N LEU A 63 -2.58 -12.15 1.23
CA LEU A 63 -2.33 -10.84 0.62
C LEU A 63 -3.32 -9.78 1.12
N LYS A 64 -4.61 -10.11 1.24
CA LYS A 64 -5.61 -9.19 1.80
C LYS A 64 -5.32 -8.83 3.25
N GLN A 65 -4.91 -9.80 4.07
CA GLN A 65 -4.49 -9.53 5.45
C GLN A 65 -3.21 -8.67 5.49
N GLN A 66 -2.26 -8.94 4.62
CA GLN A 66 -1.00 -8.21 4.55
C GLN A 66 -1.23 -6.76 4.10
N ARG A 67 -2.07 -6.54 3.08
CA ARG A 67 -2.52 -5.21 2.65
C ARG A 67 -3.13 -4.42 3.80
N LEU A 68 -4.00 -5.05 4.60
CA LEU A 68 -4.63 -4.40 5.74
C LEU A 68 -3.60 -4.00 6.81
N LYS A 69 -2.67 -4.90 7.16
CA LYS A 69 -1.60 -4.63 8.13
C LYS A 69 -0.69 -3.49 7.66
N LEU A 70 -0.25 -3.54 6.40
CA LEU A 70 0.61 -2.50 5.83
C LEU A 70 -0.11 -1.15 5.79
N LYS A 71 -1.41 -1.13 5.45
CA LYS A 71 -2.21 0.09 5.51
C LYS A 71 -2.28 0.66 6.92
N ASP A 72 -2.53 -0.20 7.91
CA ASP A 72 -2.59 0.21 9.33
C ASP A 72 -1.26 0.79 9.79
N GLU A 73 -0.14 0.13 9.48
CA GLU A 73 1.20 0.59 9.86
C GLU A 73 1.59 1.90 9.17
N LEU A 74 1.31 2.05 7.86
CA LEU A 74 1.48 3.30 7.12
C LEU A 74 0.64 4.43 7.75
N TYR A 75 -0.60 4.14 8.14
CA TYR A 75 -1.46 5.11 8.80
C TYR A 75 -0.91 5.49 10.18
N GLN A 76 -0.52 4.52 11.01
CA GLN A 76 0.09 4.77 12.32
C GLN A 76 1.32 5.67 12.23
N ILE A 77 2.20 5.46 11.25
CA ILE A 77 3.39 6.30 11.04
C ILE A 77 2.99 7.69 10.53
N ALA A 78 2.02 7.78 9.62
CA ALA A 78 1.54 9.06 9.11
C ALA A 78 0.82 9.91 10.16
N THR A 79 0.13 9.27 11.12
CA THR A 79 -0.59 9.95 12.22
C THR A 79 0.21 10.07 13.51
N SER A 80 1.25 9.25 13.71
CA SER A 80 2.22 9.43 14.80
C SER A 80 3.07 10.66 14.50
N ALA A 81 2.54 11.81 14.88
CA ALA A 81 3.18 13.11 14.90
C ALA A 81 3.44 13.54 16.34
#